data_AF-A0A1B6MJG7-F1
#
_entry.id   AF-A0A1B6MJG7-F1
#
_cell.length_a   1.000
_cell.length_b   1.000
_cell.length_c   1.000
_cell.angle_alpha   90.00
_cell.angle_beta   90.00
_cell.angle_gamma   90.00
#
_symmetry.space_group_name_H-M   'P 1'
#
loop_
_entity.id
_entity.type
_entity.pdbx_description
1 polymer ?
#
loop_
_entity_poly.entity_id
_entity_poly.type
_entity_poly.pdbx_seq_one_letter_code
_entity_poly.pdbx_strand_id
1 'polypeptide(L)'
;MVSQFQSLLNSYGDDVSDKSQTLLQIITKFASAYCSTIEGTARNIETTELCGGARICYIFHETFGHTLDSIHPLVGLTKMDILTAIRNATGPRPALFVPEVSFELLVKRQIRRLEEPSLRCVELVHEE
;
A
#
# COMPACT_ATOMS: atom_id res chain seq x y z
N MET A 1 43.98 -27.42 -8.99
CA MET A 1 43.40 -27.37 -10.36
C MET A 1 42.13 -28.22 -10.43
N VAL A 2 42.16 -29.52 -10.11
CA VAL A 2 40.95 -30.38 -10.05
C VAL A 2 39.87 -29.85 -9.08
N SER A 3 40.28 -29.33 -7.92
CA SER A 3 39.35 -28.72 -6.95
C SER A 3 38.58 -27.51 -7.49
N GLN A 4 39.19 -26.72 -8.37
CA GLN A 4 38.54 -25.55 -8.98
C GLN A 4 37.48 -25.99 -10.00
N PHE A 5 37.80 -27.00 -10.82
CA PHE A 5 36.83 -27.54 -11.78
C PHE A 5 35.67 -28.27 -11.09
N GLN A 6 35.93 -28.97 -9.97
CA GLN A 6 34.87 -29.57 -9.17
C GLN A 6 33.95 -28.51 -8.56
N SER A 7 34.51 -27.41 -8.04
CA SER A 7 33.70 -26.32 -7.51
C SER A 7 32.85 -25.64 -8.60
N LEU A 8 33.38 -25.55 -9.82
CA LEU A 8 32.64 -25.04 -10.97
C LEU A 8 31.48 -25.97 -11.35
N LEU A 9 31.71 -27.29 -11.41
CA LEU A 9 30.65 -28.27 -11.66
C LEU A 9 29.55 -28.20 -10.60
N ASN A 10 29.94 -28.12 -9.32
CA ASN A 10 29.00 -28.00 -8.21
C ASN A 10 28.15 -26.72 -8.27
N SER A 11 28.60 -25.67 -8.96
CA SER A 11 27.82 -24.43 -9.10
C SER A 11 26.62 -24.56 -10.04
N TYR A 12 26.66 -25.52 -10.98
CA TYR A 12 25.55 -25.81 -11.89
C TYR A 12 24.53 -26.80 -11.30
N GLY A 13 24.90 -27.50 -10.23
CA GLY A 13 24.08 -28.54 -9.62
C GLY A 13 24.09 -29.85 -10.40
N ASP A 14 23.11 -30.70 -10.13
CA ASP A 14 22.94 -32.00 -10.77
C ASP A 14 22.20 -31.89 -12.11
N ASP A 15 22.42 -32.87 -12.99
CA ASP A 15 21.73 -32.95 -14.27
C ASP A 15 20.21 -33.14 -14.09
N VAL A 16 19.42 -32.46 -14.91
CA VAL A 16 17.95 -32.46 -14.83
C VAL A 16 17.42 -33.68 -15.59
N SER A 17 17.34 -34.80 -14.89
CA SER A 17 16.81 -36.07 -15.44
C SER A 17 15.29 -36.08 -15.59
N ASP A 18 14.55 -35.67 -14.56
CA ASP A 18 13.09 -35.50 -14.58
C ASP A 18 12.69 -34.02 -14.65
N LYS A 19 12.47 -33.54 -15.87
CA LYS A 19 12.09 -32.15 -16.14
C LYS A 19 10.79 -31.74 -15.45
N SER A 20 9.81 -32.63 -15.37
CA SER A 20 8.49 -32.34 -14.79
C SER A 20 8.59 -32.17 -13.28
N GLN A 21 9.28 -33.10 -12.62
CA GLN A 21 9.53 -33.03 -11.18
C GLN A 21 10.36 -31.80 -10.82
N THR A 22 11.44 -31.53 -11.57
CA THR A 22 12.31 -30.37 -11.32
C THR A 22 11.56 -29.05 -11.49
N LEU A 23 10.73 -28.90 -12.53
CA LEU A 23 9.92 -27.70 -12.73
C LEU A 23 8.97 -27.46 -11.55
N LEU A 24 8.28 -28.51 -11.11
CA LEU A 24 7.38 -28.41 -9.96
C LEU A 24 8.14 -28.00 -8.69
N GLN A 25 9.30 -28.61 -8.42
CA GLN A 25 10.14 -28.25 -7.29
C GLN A 25 10.60 -26.80 -7.32
N ILE A 26 10.96 -26.27 -8.49
CA ILE A 26 11.35 -24.86 -8.66
C ILE A 26 10.18 -23.95 -8.29
N ILE A 27 8.99 -24.21 -8.83
CA ILE A 27 7.78 -23.42 -8.56
C ILE A 27 7.44 -23.47 -7.06
N THR A 28 7.46 -24.66 -6.46
CA THR A 28 7.15 -24.82 -5.03
C THR A 28 8.16 -24.09 -4.14
N LYS A 29 9.46 -24.20 -4.44
CA LYS A 29 10.50 -23.50 -3.67
C LYS A 29 10.37 -21.99 -3.81
N PHE A 30 10.13 -21.50 -5.02
CA PHE A 30 9.92 -20.07 -5.27
C PHE A 30 8.69 -19.54 -4.51
N ALA A 31 7.54 -20.20 -4.64
CA ALA A 31 6.32 -19.78 -3.95
C ALA A 31 6.48 -19.79 -2.43
N SER A 32 7.13 -20.82 -1.87
CA SER A 32 7.42 -20.87 -0.43
C SER A 32 8.35 -19.74 0.01
N ALA A 33 9.41 -19.46 -0.75
CA ALA A 33 10.34 -18.38 -0.42
C ALA A 33 9.66 -17.00 -0.50
N TYR A 34 8.82 -16.79 -1.51
CA TYR A 34 8.02 -15.57 -1.67
C TYR A 34 7.10 -15.34 -0.47
N CYS A 35 6.30 -16.34 -0.09
CA CYS A 35 5.42 -16.23 1.09
C CYS A 35 6.22 -15.99 2.37
N SER A 36 7.32 -16.72 2.59
CA SER A 36 8.17 -16.50 3.77
C SER A 36 8.81 -15.11 3.82
N THR A 37 9.06 -14.47 2.67
CA THR A 37 9.58 -13.10 2.61
C THR A 37 8.51 -12.09 3.04
N ILE A 38 7.25 -12.30 2.61
CA ILE A 38 6.11 -11.49 3.06
C ILE A 38 5.80 -11.72 4.54
N GLU A 39 5.90 -12.95 5.03
CA GLU A 39 5.65 -13.26 6.44
C GLU A 39 6.80 -12.86 7.37
N GLY A 40 7.97 -12.51 6.83
CA GLY A 40 9.18 -12.23 7.61
C GLY A 40 9.81 -13.48 8.25
N THR A 41 9.53 -14.66 7.71
CA THR A 41 10.05 -15.97 8.16
C THR A 41 11.14 -16.54 7.24
N ALA A 42 11.57 -15.75 6.24
CA ALA A 42 12.62 -16.14 5.31
C ALA A 42 13.94 -16.46 6.03
N ARG A 43 14.66 -17.47 5.54
CA ARG A 43 15.95 -17.92 6.13
C ARG A 43 17.07 -16.90 5.95
N ASN A 44 17.06 -16.20 4.83
CA ASN A 44 18.04 -15.17 4.50
C ASN A 44 17.34 -13.82 4.63
N ILE A 45 17.58 -13.15 5.75
CA ILE A 45 16.99 -11.84 6.05
C ILE A 45 17.97 -10.76 5.59
N GLU A 46 17.52 -9.87 4.71
CA GLU A 46 18.24 -8.66 4.32
C GLU A 46 18.43 -7.75 5.55
N THR A 47 19.63 -7.24 5.80
CA THR A 47 19.94 -6.44 7.00
C THR A 47 20.29 -4.98 6.71
N THR A 48 20.31 -4.62 5.43
CA THR A 48 20.69 -3.30 4.91
C THR A 48 19.48 -2.38 4.75
N GLU A 49 18.34 -2.93 4.33
CA GLU A 49 17.10 -2.19 4.11
C GLU A 49 15.86 -2.96 4.59
N LEU A 50 14.77 -2.22 4.78
CA LEU A 50 13.49 -2.79 5.15
C LEU A 50 12.78 -3.29 3.89
N CYS A 51 12.50 -4.59 3.82
CA CYS A 51 11.84 -5.23 2.68
C CYS A 51 10.75 -6.23 3.12
N GLY A 52 9.96 -6.70 2.16
CA GLY A 52 8.91 -7.69 2.34
C GLY A 52 7.81 -7.23 3.31
N GLY A 53 7.37 -8.11 4.20
CA GLY A 53 6.25 -7.81 5.11
C GLY A 53 6.47 -6.62 6.03
N ALA A 54 7.70 -6.45 6.53
CA ALA A 54 8.03 -5.36 7.43
C ALA A 54 7.96 -3.99 6.71
N ARG A 55 8.33 -3.97 5.43
CA ARG A 55 8.24 -2.77 4.59
C ARG A 55 6.80 -2.41 4.26
N ILE A 56 5.96 -3.39 3.97
CA ILE A 56 4.50 -3.21 3.82
C ILE A 56 3.90 -2.61 5.11
N CYS A 57 4.29 -3.13 6.28
CA CYS A 57 3.84 -2.59 7.56
C CYS A 57 4.25 -1.11 7.75
N TYR A 58 5.48 -0.76 7.38
CA TYR A 58 5.97 0.62 7.38
C TYR A 58 5.17 1.52 6.43
N ILE A 59 4.85 1.05 5.22
CA ILE A 59 4.02 1.79 4.27
C ILE A 59 2.66 2.11 4.89
N PHE A 60 2.00 1.16 5.55
CA PHE A 60 0.69 1.41 6.15
C PHE A 60 0.73 2.39 7.33
N HIS A 61 1.71 2.28 8.22
CA HIS A 61 1.70 3.06 9.47
C HIS A 61 2.48 4.36 9.34
N GLU A 62 3.73 4.28 8.92
CA GLU A 62 4.64 5.41 8.92
C GLU A 62 4.48 6.29 7.69
N THR A 63 4.10 5.71 6.54
CA THR A 63 3.87 6.49 5.32
C THR A 63 2.41 6.91 5.19
N PHE A 64 1.49 5.96 5.09
CA PHE A 64 0.08 6.24 4.86
C PHE A 64 -0.58 6.87 6.09
N GLY A 65 -0.36 6.32 7.29
CA GLY A 65 -0.86 6.92 8.54
C GLY A 65 -0.43 8.37 8.72
N HIS A 66 0.88 8.66 8.62
CA HIS A 66 1.39 10.03 8.70
C HIS A 66 0.82 10.93 7.59
N THR A 67 0.64 10.40 6.37
CA THR A 67 0.03 11.15 5.26
C THR A 67 -1.40 11.54 5.61
N LEU A 68 -2.21 10.63 6.15
CA LEU A 68 -3.58 10.93 6.59
C LEU A 68 -3.60 11.96 7.73
N ASP A 69 -2.72 11.83 8.72
CA ASP A 69 -2.63 12.77 9.83
C ASP A 69 -2.24 14.19 9.39
N SER A 70 -1.47 14.30 8.31
CA SER A 70 -1.11 15.60 7.72
C SER A 70 -2.28 16.31 7.04
N ILE A 71 -3.38 15.59 6.74
CA ILE A 71 -4.57 16.16 6.10
C ILE A 71 -5.39 16.90 7.15
N HIS A 72 -5.17 18.21 7.23
CA HIS A 72 -5.93 19.04 8.14
C HIS A 72 -7.45 19.00 7.81
N PRO A 73 -8.33 18.66 8.78
CA PRO A 73 -9.73 18.34 8.53
C PRO A 73 -10.59 19.55 8.15
N LEU A 74 -10.17 20.76 8.54
CA LEU A 74 -10.89 22.01 8.24
C LEU A 74 -10.32 22.78 7.03
N VAL A 75 -9.32 22.23 6.34
CA VAL A 75 -8.78 22.89 5.14
C VAL A 75 -9.88 22.97 4.08
N GLY A 76 -10.09 24.17 3.54
CA GLY A 76 -11.16 24.45 2.59
C GLY A 76 -12.56 24.53 3.19
N LEU A 77 -12.68 24.64 4.53
CA LEU A 77 -13.93 24.89 5.25
C LEU A 77 -13.90 26.25 5.93
N THR A 78 -13.78 27.33 5.15
CA THR A 78 -13.87 28.67 5.74
C THR A 78 -15.30 28.98 6.16
N LYS A 79 -15.48 29.91 7.10
CA LYS A 79 -16.81 30.40 7.49
C LYS A 79 -17.62 30.88 6.28
N MET A 80 -16.96 31.51 5.31
CA MET A 80 -17.61 31.98 4.09
C MET A 80 -18.08 30.81 3.21
N ASP A 81 -17.26 29.76 3.07
CA ASP A 81 -17.63 28.56 2.30
C ASP A 81 -18.84 27.86 2.92
N ILE A 82 -18.85 27.73 4.26
CA ILE A 82 -19.96 27.11 4.99
C ILE A 82 -21.24 27.94 4.82
N LEU A 83 -21.19 29.25 5.03
CA LEU A 83 -22.36 30.12 4.87
C LEU A 83 -22.88 30.13 3.43
N THR A 84 -21.97 30.05 2.46
CA THR A 84 -22.31 29.97 1.04
C THR A 84 -22.98 28.63 0.72
N ALA A 85 -22.44 27.52 1.21
CA ALA A 85 -23.03 26.19 1.06
C ALA A 85 -24.44 26.12 1.67
N ILE A 86 -24.64 26.71 2.85
CA ILE A 86 -25.96 26.80 3.51
C ILE A 86 -26.93 27.57 2.62
N ARG A 87 -26.57 28.78 2.17
CA ARG A 87 -27.44 29.61 1.32
C ARG A 87 -27.79 28.90 0.01
N ASN A 88 -26.82 28.23 -0.62
CA ASN A 88 -27.05 27.48 -1.85
C ASN A 88 -27.94 26.26 -1.62
N ALA A 89 -27.78 25.54 -0.50
CA ALA A 89 -28.60 24.40 -0.14
C ALA A 89 -30.04 24.81 0.21
N THR A 90 -30.25 25.99 0.79
CA THR A 90 -31.58 26.56 1.05
C THR A 90 -32.32 26.89 -0.26
N GLY A 91 -31.58 27.31 -1.29
CA GLY A 91 -32.13 27.63 -2.60
C GLY A 91 -33.04 28.86 -2.56
N PRO A 92 -34.09 28.93 -3.40
CA PRO A 92 -34.91 30.14 -3.56
C PRO A 92 -35.95 30.34 -2.46
N ARG A 93 -36.15 29.37 -1.55
CA ARG A 93 -37.21 29.41 -0.53
C ARG A 93 -36.64 29.88 0.81
N PRO A 94 -37.38 30.69 1.58
CA PRO A 94 -36.97 31.00 2.95
C PRO A 94 -36.96 29.71 3.79
N ALA A 95 -35.91 29.53 4.59
CA ALA A 95 -35.77 28.40 5.49
C ALA A 95 -35.78 28.86 6.95
N LEU A 96 -36.46 28.11 7.80
CA LEU A 96 -36.46 28.31 9.26
C LEU A 96 -35.23 27.71 9.93
N PHE A 97 -34.62 26.70 9.29
CA PHE A 97 -33.48 25.94 9.80
C PHE A 97 -32.39 25.77 8.73
N VAL A 98 -31.18 25.45 9.16
CA VAL A 98 -30.04 25.16 8.29
C VAL A 98 -30.26 23.80 7.61
N PRO A 99 -30.10 23.68 6.27
CA PRO A 99 -30.25 22.39 5.59
C PRO A 99 -29.10 21.42 5.90
N GLU A 100 -29.42 20.17 6.26
CA GLU A 100 -28.44 19.11 6.52
C GLU A 100 -27.55 18.79 5.30
N VAL A 101 -28.11 18.92 4.09
CA VAL A 101 -27.40 18.68 2.82
C VAL A 101 -26.14 19.54 2.69
N SER A 102 -26.15 20.76 3.23
CA SER A 102 -24.97 21.63 3.21
C SER A 102 -23.79 21.01 3.98
N PHE A 103 -24.06 20.42 5.14
CA PHE A 103 -23.06 19.71 5.93
C PHE A 103 -22.60 18.43 5.24
N GLU A 104 -23.53 17.61 4.73
CA GLU A 104 -23.17 16.40 4.00
C GLU A 104 -22.23 16.67 2.82
N LEU A 105 -22.51 17.72 2.06
CA LEU A 105 -21.70 18.08 0.89
C LEU A 105 -20.27 18.47 1.31
N LEU A 106 -20.14 19.25 2.39
CA LEU A 106 -18.84 19.67 2.91
C LEU A 106 -18.05 18.48 3.47
N VAL A 107 -18.69 17.56 4.19
CA VAL A 107 -18.06 16.34 4.70
C VAL A 107 -17.64 15.42 3.56
N LYS A 108 -18.52 15.18 2.56
CA LYS A 108 -18.18 14.39 1.37
C LYS A 108 -16.97 14.97 0.63
N ARG A 109 -16.82 16.30 0.58
CA ARG A 109 -15.65 16.96 0.01
C ARG A 109 -14.37 16.65 0.80
N GLN A 110 -14.43 16.60 2.13
CA GLN A 110 -13.27 16.22 2.94
C GLN A 110 -12.92 14.73 2.77
N ILE A 111 -13.91 13.84 2.73
CA ILE A 111 -13.69 12.40 2.52
C ILE A 111 -13.00 12.13 1.18
N ARG A 112 -13.39 12.84 0.10
CA ARG A 112 -12.73 12.69 -1.21
C ARG A 112 -11.23 12.99 -1.21
N ARG A 113 -10.75 13.83 -0.28
CA ARG A 113 -9.31 14.12 -0.16
C ARG A 113 -8.50 12.91 0.33
N LEU A 114 -9.17 11.90 0.88
CA LEU A 114 -8.54 10.67 1.37
C LEU A 114 -8.32 9.65 0.25
N GLU A 115 -8.93 9.84 -0.93
CA GLU A 115 -8.86 8.89 -2.04
C GLU A 115 -7.46 8.81 -2.65
N GLU A 116 -6.89 9.94 -3.06
CA GLU A 116 -5.55 10.03 -3.64
C GLU A 116 -4.45 9.40 -2.75
N PRO A 117 -4.31 9.76 -1.45
CA PRO A 117 -3.29 9.14 -0.60
C PRO A 117 -3.55 7.64 -0.38
N SER A 118 -4.81 7.19 -0.42
CA SER A 118 -5.14 5.77 -0.30
C SER A 118 -4.71 5.00 -1.55
N LEU A 119 -4.96 5.55 -2.74
CA LEU A 119 -4.49 4.96 -4.00
C LEU A 119 -2.96 4.92 -4.06
N ARG A 120 -2.30 5.98 -3.61
CA ARG A 120 -0.83 6.00 -3.54
C ARG A 120 -0.29 4.94 -2.58
N CYS A 121 -0.96 4.69 -1.45
CA CYS A 121 -0.61 3.59 -0.56
C CYS A 121 -0.68 2.23 -1.26
N VAL A 122 -1.72 1.99 -2.08
CA VAL A 122 -1.85 0.75 -2.85
C VAL A 122 -0.72 0.60 -3.88
N GLU A 123 -0.36 1.69 -4.57
CA GLU A 123 0.76 1.69 -5.51
C GLU A 123 2.08 1.36 -4.80
N LEU A 124 2.36 1.98 -3.65
CA LEU A 124 3.58 1.71 -2.88
C LEU A 124 3.67 0.26 -2.40
N VAL A 125 2.54 -0.34 -2.00
CA VAL A 125 2.50 -1.77 -1.63
C VAL A 125 2.65 -2.68 -2.84
N HIS A 126 2.27 -2.23 -4.05
CA HIS A 126 2.48 -3.00 -5.27
C HIS A 126 3.92 -2.91 -5.81
N GLU A 127 4.60 -1.79 -5.56
CA GLU A 127 6.02 -1.60 -5.88
C GLU A 127 6.95 -2.44 -4.97
N GLU A 128 6.47 -2.82 -3.78
CA GLU A 128 7.12 -3.75 -2.84
C GLU A 128 6.84 -5.22 -3.18
#